data_AF-A0A8T2MDK3-F1
#
_entry.id   AF-A0A8T2MDK3-F1
#
_cell.length_a   1.000
_cell.length_b   1.000
_cell.length_c   1.000
_cell.angle_alpha   90.00
_cell.angle_beta   90.00
_cell.angle_gamma   90.00
#
_symmetry.space_group_name_H-M   'P 1'
#
loop_
_entity.id
_entity.type
_entity.pdbx_description
1 polymer ?
#
loop_
_entity_poly.entity_id
_entity_poly.type
_entity_poly.pdbx_seq_one_letter_code
_entity_poly.pdbx_strand_id
1 'polypeptide(L)'
;MAHIWKDVKAVLPATKPEFPLQFSDVVDPSVLVLLGLSREQLYSSSDPPACVENAQIIMDYSWEKLNTGTWRDVDKEWRRVYSHGCLFKAVGMCHGEPSQAQVQEAIKTCDMGLLMGAAILDNVLQRLVGVLKKKLKMQLSSREEEDSGRPCLKKLKKDGTPEPRIDAAVSVPRVKCPALETFRSEYLEPQKPVILEGIISHWPAFTEHPWSIDYLRAVAGCRTVPVELGSRYTDEEWSQKLLTVNEFIDRYIINTGEGGMGYLAQHQLFDQVPELKEDIHIPDYCCLGEGDEDDITINAWFGPGGTVSPLHQDPQQNFLAQVVGRKYIRLYNLEQTENLYPHPSELLHNTSQVDVENPDLEQFPDFVKASYQECVLQPGEVLFIPKQHWHYVRSLELSFSVSFWWS
;
A
#
# COMPACT_ATOMS: atom_id res chain seq x y z
N MET A 1 -21.47 13.06 25.63
CA MET A 1 -20.33 12.49 24.88
C MET A 1 -20.72 11.11 24.41
N ALA A 2 -20.73 10.84 23.10
CA ALA A 2 -21.03 9.50 22.61
C ALA A 2 -19.94 8.52 23.09
N HIS A 3 -20.36 7.52 23.87
CA HIS A 3 -19.50 6.41 24.28
C HIS A 3 -19.06 5.67 23.02
N ILE A 4 -17.77 5.75 22.68
CA ILE A 4 -17.13 5.01 21.57
C ILE A 4 -17.48 3.53 21.63
N TRP A 5 -17.65 3.00 22.85
CA TRP A 5 -18.08 1.64 23.11
C TRP A 5 -19.41 1.26 22.43
N LYS A 6 -20.38 2.18 22.34
CA LYS A 6 -21.66 1.90 21.66
C LYS A 6 -21.44 1.64 20.18
N ASP A 7 -20.60 2.45 19.54
CA ASP A 7 -20.31 2.35 18.11
C ASP A 7 -19.40 1.13 17.81
N VAL A 8 -18.46 0.84 18.70
CA VAL A 8 -17.63 -0.38 18.65
C VAL A 8 -18.49 -1.63 18.81
N LYS A 9 -19.45 -1.64 19.74
CA LYS A 9 -20.35 -2.78 19.92
C LYS A 9 -21.25 -2.99 18.70
N ALA A 10 -21.61 -1.92 17.98
CA ALA A 10 -22.45 -1.99 16.79
C ALA A 10 -21.77 -2.65 15.57
N VAL A 11 -20.43 -2.71 15.52
CA VAL A 11 -19.71 -3.40 14.43
C VAL A 11 -19.51 -4.90 14.69
N LEU A 12 -19.75 -5.35 15.92
CA LEU A 12 -19.57 -6.75 16.34
C LEU A 12 -20.87 -7.55 16.14
N PRO A 13 -20.80 -8.89 16.04
CA PRO A 13 -22.00 -9.73 16.04
C PRO A 13 -22.87 -9.44 17.27
N ALA A 14 -24.19 -9.37 17.09
CA ALA A 14 -25.10 -8.90 18.14
C ALA A 14 -25.18 -9.90 19.30
N THR A 15 -25.06 -11.18 18.99
CA THR A 15 -25.10 -12.27 19.96
C THR A 15 -23.88 -13.17 19.84
N LYS A 16 -23.52 -13.81 20.95
CA LYS A 16 -22.41 -14.77 21.00
C LYS A 16 -22.53 -15.94 19.98
N PRO A 17 -23.72 -16.53 19.75
CA PRO A 17 -23.89 -17.54 18.69
C PRO A 17 -23.59 -17.03 17.27
N GLU A 18 -23.75 -15.73 17.00
CA GLU A 18 -23.41 -15.10 15.73
C GLU A 18 -21.90 -14.81 15.58
N PHE A 19 -21.09 -15.10 16.61
CA PHE A 19 -19.65 -14.97 16.59
C PHE A 19 -19.00 -16.37 16.50
N PRO A 20 -18.86 -16.95 15.29
CA PRO A 20 -18.29 -18.27 15.10
C PRO A 20 -16.78 -18.28 15.35
N LEU A 21 -16.33 -19.24 16.17
CA LEU A 21 -14.92 -19.58 16.36
C LEU A 21 -14.72 -21.03 15.93
N GLN A 22 -14.87 -21.28 14.63
CA GLN A 22 -14.67 -22.60 14.03
C GLN A 22 -13.30 -22.64 13.39
N PHE A 23 -12.45 -23.51 13.92
CA PHE A 23 -11.08 -23.75 13.45
C PHE A 23 -10.85 -25.26 13.30
N SER A 24 -9.94 -25.65 12.41
CA SER A 24 -9.51 -27.03 12.27
C SER A 24 -8.57 -27.46 13.41
N ASP A 25 -8.17 -28.72 13.40
CA ASP A 25 -7.17 -29.32 14.29
C ASP A 25 -5.74 -28.78 14.09
N VAL A 26 -5.54 -27.93 13.08
CA VAL A 26 -4.29 -27.17 12.87
C VAL A 26 -4.03 -26.18 14.02
N VAL A 27 -5.09 -25.64 14.63
CA VAL A 27 -4.97 -24.66 15.72
C VAL A 27 -4.92 -25.38 17.06
N ASP A 28 -3.90 -25.06 17.87
CA ASP A 28 -3.67 -25.72 19.16
C ASP A 28 -4.89 -25.58 20.11
N PRO A 29 -5.32 -26.66 20.79
CA PRO A 29 -6.50 -26.62 21.66
C PRO A 29 -6.45 -25.55 22.76
N SER A 30 -5.27 -25.24 23.28
CA SER A 30 -5.07 -24.18 24.28
C SER A 30 -5.43 -22.79 23.73
N VAL A 31 -5.12 -22.52 22.46
CA VAL A 31 -5.46 -21.26 21.78
C VAL A 31 -6.97 -21.18 21.56
N LEU A 32 -7.63 -22.29 21.21
CA LEU A 32 -9.09 -22.34 21.07
C LEU A 32 -9.80 -22.02 22.40
N VAL A 33 -9.26 -22.49 23.53
CA VAL A 33 -9.75 -22.14 24.87
C VAL A 33 -9.62 -20.63 25.11
N LEU A 34 -8.46 -20.03 24.82
CA LEU A 34 -8.23 -18.59 24.99
C LEU A 34 -9.13 -17.73 24.09
N LEU A 35 -9.32 -18.13 22.82
CA LEU A 35 -10.28 -17.49 21.91
C LEU A 35 -11.70 -17.57 22.46
N GLY A 36 -12.09 -18.73 23.01
CA GLY A 36 -13.37 -18.93 23.67
C GLY A 36 -13.57 -18.00 24.86
N LEU A 37 -12.59 -17.92 25.76
CA LEU A 37 -12.61 -17.03 26.93
C LEU A 37 -12.68 -15.55 26.53
N SER A 38 -11.91 -15.14 25.52
CA SER A 38 -11.91 -13.76 25.01
C SER A 38 -13.28 -13.39 24.43
N ARG A 39 -13.93 -14.33 23.72
CA ARG A 39 -15.31 -14.16 23.24
C ARG A 39 -16.31 -14.08 24.39
N GLU A 40 -16.20 -14.89 25.45
CA GLU A 40 -17.08 -14.76 26.62
C GLU A 40 -16.98 -13.36 27.23
N GLN A 41 -15.75 -12.90 27.45
CA GLN A 41 -15.45 -11.61 28.06
C GLN A 41 -16.01 -10.44 27.25
N LEU A 42 -16.02 -10.56 25.92
CA LEU A 42 -16.58 -9.55 25.02
C LEU A 42 -18.10 -9.32 25.24
N TYR A 43 -18.84 -10.37 25.57
CA TYR A 43 -20.29 -10.33 25.76
C TYR A 43 -20.72 -10.27 27.23
N SER A 44 -19.80 -10.46 28.17
CA SER A 44 -20.07 -10.31 29.60
C SER A 44 -19.82 -8.88 30.08
N SER A 45 -20.42 -8.49 31.20
CA SER A 45 -20.22 -7.17 31.82
C SER A 45 -18.86 -7.04 32.54
N SER A 46 -17.87 -7.84 32.15
CA SER A 46 -16.65 -8.14 32.92
C SER A 46 -15.51 -7.17 32.66
N ASP A 47 -14.51 -7.22 33.54
CA ASP A 47 -13.36 -6.32 33.64
C ASP A 47 -12.49 -6.27 32.34
N PRO A 48 -12.35 -5.10 31.69
CA PRO A 48 -11.60 -4.92 30.43
C PRO A 48 -10.11 -5.33 30.41
N PRO A 49 -9.30 -5.17 31.48
CA PRO A 49 -7.88 -5.50 31.47
C PRO A 49 -7.58 -6.97 31.15
N ALA A 50 -8.38 -7.91 31.70
CA ALA A 50 -8.21 -9.34 31.45
C ALA A 50 -8.47 -9.73 29.98
N CYS A 51 -9.30 -8.96 29.27
CA CYS A 51 -9.57 -9.17 27.84
C CYS A 51 -8.35 -8.83 26.98
N VAL A 52 -7.65 -7.74 27.32
CA VAL A 52 -6.46 -7.29 26.59
C VAL A 52 -5.29 -8.25 26.78
N GLU A 53 -5.10 -8.79 27.98
CA GLU A 53 -4.03 -9.76 28.26
C GLU A 53 -4.22 -11.08 27.49
N ASN A 54 -5.42 -11.66 27.54
CA ASN A 54 -5.74 -12.88 26.78
C ASN A 54 -5.56 -12.66 25.28
N ALA A 55 -6.03 -11.52 24.77
CA ALA A 55 -5.87 -11.17 23.37
C ALA A 55 -4.39 -11.00 22.97
N GLN A 56 -3.56 -10.43 23.84
CA GLN A 56 -2.12 -10.31 23.62
C GLN A 56 -1.44 -11.69 23.53
N ILE A 57 -1.79 -12.62 24.42
CA ILE A 57 -1.25 -14.01 24.37
C ILE A 57 -1.62 -14.69 23.04
N ILE A 58 -2.87 -14.54 22.59
CA ILE A 58 -3.33 -15.08 21.31
C ILE A 58 -2.52 -14.49 20.15
N MET A 59 -2.31 -13.17 20.16
CA MET A 59 -1.52 -12.48 19.14
C MET A 59 -0.06 -12.92 19.14
N ASP A 60 0.60 -13.02 20.29
CA ASP A 60 2.01 -13.40 20.39
C ASP A 60 2.23 -14.84 19.90
N TYR A 61 1.37 -15.76 20.33
CA TYR A 61 1.47 -17.16 19.92
C TYR A 61 1.19 -17.33 18.41
N SER A 62 0.15 -16.68 17.89
CA SER A 62 -0.13 -16.74 16.46
C SER A 62 0.93 -16.02 15.63
N TRP A 63 1.50 -14.92 16.12
CA TRP A 63 2.64 -14.25 15.48
C TRP A 63 3.83 -15.18 15.28
N GLU A 64 4.19 -15.97 16.29
CA GLU A 64 5.26 -16.98 16.15
C GLU A 64 4.93 -17.98 15.04
N LYS A 65 3.67 -18.44 14.96
CA LYS A 65 3.22 -19.37 13.90
C LYS A 65 3.29 -18.73 12.51
N LEU A 66 2.89 -17.46 12.38
CA LEU A 66 2.96 -16.72 11.12
C LEU A 66 4.40 -16.50 10.64
N ASN A 67 5.36 -16.42 11.57
CA ASN A 67 6.76 -16.16 11.28
C ASN A 67 7.64 -17.43 11.33
N THR A 68 7.02 -18.61 11.39
CA THR A 68 7.72 -19.90 11.32
C THR A 68 7.75 -20.38 9.87
N GLY A 69 8.91 -20.25 9.20
CA GLY A 69 9.11 -20.73 7.82
C GLY A 69 8.81 -19.66 6.77
N THR A 70 8.39 -20.10 5.57
CA THR A 70 8.12 -19.19 4.45
C THR A 70 6.66 -18.74 4.44
N TRP A 71 6.41 -17.46 4.13
CA TRP A 71 5.07 -16.86 4.19
C TRP A 71 4.02 -17.61 3.34
N ARG A 72 4.42 -18.18 2.20
CA ARG A 72 3.54 -18.97 1.31
C ARG A 72 3.01 -20.25 1.96
N ASP A 73 3.70 -20.77 2.98
CA ASP A 73 3.34 -22.00 3.68
C ASP A 73 2.51 -21.71 4.95
N VAL A 74 2.25 -20.43 5.25
CA VAL A 74 1.52 -20.02 6.46
C VAL A 74 0.05 -20.42 6.33
N ASP A 75 -0.41 -21.26 7.25
CA ASP A 75 -1.78 -21.73 7.27
C ASP A 75 -2.78 -20.57 7.50
N LYS A 76 -3.84 -20.56 6.69
CA LYS A 76 -4.90 -19.55 6.74
C LYS A 76 -5.61 -19.53 8.10
N GLU A 77 -5.68 -20.65 8.80
CA GLU A 77 -6.28 -20.73 10.14
C GLU A 77 -5.47 -19.92 11.15
N TRP A 78 -4.13 -19.96 11.11
CA TRP A 78 -3.28 -19.12 11.98
C TRP A 78 -3.43 -17.64 11.67
N ARG A 79 -3.62 -17.28 10.40
CA ARG A 79 -3.95 -15.90 9.99
C ARG A 79 -5.31 -15.46 10.53
N ARG A 80 -6.31 -16.35 10.53
CA ARG A 80 -7.62 -16.10 11.15
C ARG A 80 -7.49 -15.93 12.67
N VAL A 81 -6.68 -16.75 13.36
CA VAL A 81 -6.42 -16.63 14.81
C VAL A 81 -5.81 -15.27 15.12
N TYR A 82 -4.80 -14.85 14.37
CA TYR A 82 -4.15 -13.55 14.55
C TYR A 82 -5.15 -12.38 14.40
N SER A 83 -6.02 -12.43 13.38
CA SER A 83 -7.09 -11.43 13.21
C SER A 83 -8.05 -11.37 14.40
N HIS A 84 -8.42 -12.51 14.99
CA HIS A 84 -9.27 -12.55 16.17
C HIS A 84 -8.57 -11.98 17.40
N GLY A 85 -7.28 -12.31 17.61
CA GLY A 85 -6.47 -11.69 18.67
C GLY A 85 -6.42 -10.18 18.54
N CYS A 86 -6.16 -9.66 17.33
CA CYS A 86 -6.18 -8.23 17.04
C CYS A 86 -7.54 -7.60 17.34
N LEU A 87 -8.64 -8.24 16.92
CA LEU A 87 -9.99 -7.76 17.19
C LEU A 87 -10.27 -7.67 18.69
N PHE A 88 -9.98 -8.73 19.46
CA PHE A 88 -10.22 -8.74 20.90
C PHE A 88 -9.39 -7.69 21.63
N LYS A 89 -8.10 -7.54 21.26
CA LYS A 89 -7.23 -6.52 21.86
C LYS A 89 -7.74 -5.11 21.56
N ALA A 90 -8.06 -4.82 20.30
CA ALA A 90 -8.55 -3.50 19.89
C ALA A 90 -9.88 -3.15 20.58
N VAL A 91 -10.81 -4.10 20.67
CA VAL A 91 -12.10 -3.89 21.35
C VAL A 91 -11.91 -3.72 22.86
N GLY A 92 -11.06 -4.52 23.49
CA GLY A 92 -10.74 -4.40 24.91
C GLY A 92 -10.16 -3.02 25.27
N MET A 93 -9.32 -2.45 24.40
CA MET A 93 -8.80 -1.09 24.55
C MET A 93 -9.87 0.01 24.42
N CYS A 94 -11.01 -0.28 23.80
CA CYS A 94 -12.08 0.68 23.55
C CYS A 94 -13.18 0.68 24.61
N HIS A 95 -13.08 -0.17 25.63
CA HIS A 95 -14.07 -0.22 26.71
C HIS A 95 -14.00 1.05 27.60
N GLY A 96 -15.15 1.55 28.04
CA GLY A 96 -15.24 2.76 28.87
C GLY A 96 -14.97 4.05 28.09
N GLU A 97 -14.01 4.85 28.58
CA GLU A 97 -13.58 6.12 27.96
C GLU A 97 -12.07 6.05 27.61
N PRO A 98 -11.72 5.52 26.43
CA PRO A 98 -10.32 5.38 26.04
C PRO A 98 -9.68 6.75 25.75
N SER A 99 -8.42 6.88 26.18
CA SER A 99 -7.55 7.99 25.79
C SER A 99 -7.24 7.97 24.29
N GLN A 100 -6.78 9.11 23.76
CA GLN A 100 -6.38 9.23 22.35
C GLN A 100 -5.29 8.20 21.98
N ALA A 101 -4.33 7.96 22.87
CA ALA A 101 -3.26 6.98 22.67
C ALA A 101 -3.80 5.55 22.59
N GLN A 102 -4.79 5.20 23.42
CA GLN A 102 -5.44 3.88 23.35
C GLN A 102 -6.22 3.69 22.04
N VAL A 103 -6.89 4.74 21.54
CA VAL A 103 -7.58 4.66 20.24
C VAL A 103 -6.57 4.48 19.09
N GLN A 104 -5.43 5.17 19.13
CA GLN A 104 -4.36 5.00 18.13
C GLN A 104 -3.75 3.60 18.18
N GLU A 105 -3.49 3.06 19.37
CA GLU A 105 -2.98 1.70 19.54
C GLU A 105 -4.02 0.64 19.08
N ALA A 106 -5.31 0.88 19.31
CA ALA A 106 -6.38 0.02 18.81
C ALA A 106 -6.45 0.05 17.27
N ILE A 107 -6.30 1.21 16.62
CA ILE A 107 -6.21 1.32 15.15
C ILE A 107 -5.01 0.56 14.63
N LYS A 108 -3.83 0.76 15.23
CA LYS A 108 -2.60 0.04 14.88
C LYS A 108 -2.80 -1.47 15.01
N THR A 109 -3.42 -1.92 16.10
CA THR A 109 -3.74 -3.35 16.32
C THR A 109 -4.66 -3.89 15.23
N CYS A 110 -5.67 -3.12 14.78
CA CYS A 110 -6.53 -3.52 13.67
C CYS A 110 -5.74 -3.61 12.35
N ASP A 111 -4.90 -2.61 12.05
CA ASP A 111 -4.09 -2.60 10.85
C ASP A 111 -3.09 -3.77 10.82
N MET A 112 -2.50 -4.15 11.95
CA MET A 112 -1.69 -5.38 12.05
C MET A 112 -2.50 -6.62 11.66
N GLY A 113 -3.75 -6.74 12.14
CA GLY A 113 -4.66 -7.83 11.77
C GLY A 113 -5.07 -7.80 10.29
N LEU A 114 -5.19 -6.61 9.67
CA LEU A 114 -5.45 -6.47 8.24
C LEU A 114 -4.24 -6.86 7.38
N LEU A 115 -3.02 -6.51 7.83
CA LEU A 115 -1.78 -6.79 7.10
C LEU A 115 -1.35 -8.26 7.22
N MET A 116 -1.40 -8.83 8.42
CA MET A 116 -0.84 -10.16 8.71
C MET A 116 -1.91 -11.24 8.82
N GLY A 117 -3.14 -10.87 9.14
CA GLY A 117 -4.22 -11.80 9.36
C GLY A 117 -4.97 -12.20 8.09
N ALA A 118 -6.14 -12.81 8.30
CA ALA A 118 -7.14 -13.07 7.27
C ALA A 118 -8.42 -12.30 7.55
N ALA A 119 -9.21 -12.00 6.52
CA ALA A 119 -10.52 -11.40 6.68
C ALA A 119 -11.42 -12.27 7.58
N ILE A 120 -12.06 -11.64 8.57
CA ILE A 120 -12.99 -12.29 9.50
C ILE A 120 -14.23 -11.42 9.68
N LEU A 121 -15.38 -12.06 9.94
CA LEU A 121 -16.64 -11.40 10.30
C LEU A 121 -17.00 -10.23 9.37
N ASP A 122 -16.92 -10.47 8.05
CA ASP A 122 -17.20 -9.44 7.05
C ASP A 122 -16.37 -8.16 7.27
N ASN A 123 -15.04 -8.32 7.21
CA ASN A 123 -14.04 -7.26 7.36
C ASN A 123 -14.24 -6.39 8.62
N VAL A 124 -14.56 -7.02 9.76
CA VAL A 124 -14.86 -6.30 11.02
C VAL A 124 -13.72 -5.37 11.49
N LEU A 125 -12.46 -5.74 11.27
CA LEU A 125 -11.31 -4.89 11.62
C LEU A 125 -11.33 -3.57 10.85
N GLN A 126 -11.65 -3.62 9.56
CA GLN A 126 -11.76 -2.43 8.72
C GLN A 126 -12.93 -1.54 9.16
N ARG A 127 -14.09 -2.15 9.47
CA ARG A 127 -15.26 -1.44 10.00
C ARG A 127 -14.95 -0.79 11.37
N LEU A 128 -14.23 -1.49 12.24
CA LEU A 128 -13.78 -0.99 13.53
C LEU A 128 -12.85 0.22 13.37
N VAL A 129 -11.86 0.14 12.48
CA VAL A 129 -10.99 1.30 12.18
C VAL A 129 -11.81 2.52 11.74
N GLY A 130 -12.84 2.33 10.90
CA GLY A 130 -13.74 3.41 10.50
C GLY A 130 -14.43 4.10 11.68
N VAL A 131 -14.87 3.34 12.69
CA VAL A 131 -15.44 3.89 13.94
C VAL A 131 -14.38 4.65 14.75
N LEU A 132 -13.20 4.07 14.92
CA LEU A 132 -12.12 4.65 15.72
C LEU A 132 -11.55 5.94 15.10
N LYS A 133 -11.40 5.98 13.77
CA LYS A 133 -10.98 7.18 13.03
C LYS A 133 -11.98 8.33 13.21
N LYS A 134 -13.28 8.06 13.10
CA LYS A 134 -14.33 9.08 13.33
C LYS A 134 -14.22 9.69 14.72
N LYS A 135 -13.93 8.87 15.74
CA LYS A 135 -13.70 9.38 17.10
C LYS A 135 -12.45 10.25 17.20
N LEU A 136 -11.35 9.84 16.58
CA LEU A 136 -10.10 10.61 16.57
C LEU A 136 -10.30 11.98 15.91
N LYS A 137 -11.03 12.03 14.79
CA LYS A 137 -11.36 13.28 14.08
C LYS A 137 -12.20 14.22 14.95
N MET A 138 -13.22 13.70 15.65
CA MET A 138 -14.05 14.50 16.56
C MET A 138 -13.27 15.10 17.74
N GLN A 139 -12.27 14.37 18.27
CA GLN A 139 -11.42 14.87 19.37
C GLN A 139 -10.42 15.93 18.89
N LEU A 140 -9.93 15.81 17.64
CA LEU A 140 -9.06 16.81 17.02
C LEU A 140 -9.81 18.11 16.70
N SER A 141 -11.01 18.02 16.15
CA SER A 141 -11.83 19.22 15.85
C SER A 141 -12.22 20.01 17.10
N SER A 142 -12.39 19.35 18.26
CA SER A 142 -12.62 20.04 19.53
C SER A 142 -11.38 20.74 20.11
N ARG A 143 -10.17 20.42 19.64
CA ARG A 143 -8.91 21.07 20.07
C ARG A 143 -8.45 22.16 19.11
N GLU A 144 -8.84 22.10 17.84
CA GLU A 144 -8.49 23.11 16.84
C GLU A 144 -9.23 24.45 17.02
N GLU A 145 -10.28 24.51 17.85
CA GLU A 145 -10.88 25.78 18.32
C GLU A 145 -10.02 26.53 19.37
N GLU A 146 -9.01 25.89 19.98
CA GLU A 146 -8.15 26.49 21.02
C GLU A 146 -6.71 26.77 20.59
N ASP A 147 -6.23 26.23 19.46
CA ASP A 147 -4.82 26.38 19.03
C ASP A 147 -4.70 26.88 17.58
N SER A 148 -4.84 28.19 17.40
CA SER A 148 -4.62 28.91 16.13
C SER A 148 -3.12 29.10 15.79
N GLY A 149 -2.28 28.11 16.12
CA GLY A 149 -0.82 28.26 16.16
C GLY A 149 -0.03 27.19 15.41
N ARG A 150 -0.60 26.43 14.46
CA ARG A 150 0.20 25.45 13.70
C ARG A 150 1.23 26.16 12.80
N PRO A 151 2.52 25.74 12.83
CA PRO A 151 3.51 26.30 11.93
C PRO A 151 3.12 25.98 10.49
N CYS A 152 3.02 27.01 9.66
CA CYS A 152 2.94 26.86 8.21
C CYS A 152 4.09 25.96 7.75
N LEU A 153 3.76 24.84 7.10
CA LEU A 153 4.73 23.92 6.51
C LEU A 153 5.74 24.76 5.71
N LYS A 154 6.99 24.77 6.17
CA LYS A 154 8.11 25.33 5.41
C LYS A 154 8.02 24.67 4.03
N LYS A 155 7.93 25.48 2.96
CA LYS A 155 7.93 25.00 1.57
C LYS A 155 8.93 23.84 1.47
N LEU A 156 8.42 22.62 1.22
CA LEU A 156 9.24 21.47 0.91
C LEU A 156 10.28 21.94 -0.10
N LYS A 157 11.57 21.80 0.24
CA LYS A 157 12.63 22.18 -0.68
C LYS A 157 12.41 21.40 -1.97
N LYS A 158 12.36 22.11 -3.09
CA LYS A 158 12.47 21.54 -4.44
C LYS A 158 13.89 20.97 -4.63
N ASP A 159 14.27 19.97 -3.84
CA ASP A 159 15.39 19.10 -4.20
C ASP A 159 14.84 18.08 -5.19
N GLY A 160 14.62 18.56 -6.42
CA GLY A 160 14.37 17.66 -7.54
C GLY A 160 15.67 16.96 -7.87
N THR A 161 15.64 15.63 -7.97
CA THR A 161 16.75 14.90 -8.56
C THR A 161 16.92 15.34 -10.03
N PRO A 162 18.13 15.27 -10.61
CA PRO A 162 18.34 15.64 -11.99
C PRO A 162 17.38 14.90 -12.91
N GLU A 163 16.61 15.67 -13.69
CA GLU A 163 15.71 15.14 -14.69
C GLU A 163 16.51 14.77 -15.94
N PRO A 164 16.40 13.51 -16.42
CA PRO A 164 17.11 13.10 -17.62
C PRO A 164 16.50 13.76 -18.85
N ARG A 165 17.35 14.07 -19.83
CA ARG A 165 16.90 14.57 -21.13
C ARG A 165 16.46 13.40 -22.00
N ILE A 166 15.17 13.32 -22.28
CA ILE A 166 14.59 12.27 -23.13
C ILE A 166 14.84 12.57 -24.61
N ASP A 167 15.39 11.60 -25.34
CA ASP A 167 15.48 11.65 -26.80
C ASP A 167 14.12 11.29 -27.42
N ALA A 168 13.65 12.13 -28.35
CA ALA A 168 12.39 11.93 -29.05
C ALA A 168 12.34 10.60 -29.80
N ALA A 169 13.47 10.09 -30.30
CA ALA A 169 13.56 8.85 -31.05
C ALA A 169 13.21 7.60 -30.21
N VAL A 170 13.42 7.65 -28.90
CA VAL A 170 13.14 6.55 -27.95
C VAL A 170 12.03 6.93 -26.96
N SER A 171 11.38 8.07 -27.16
CA SER A 171 10.32 8.50 -26.25
C SER A 171 9.08 7.60 -26.34
N VAL A 172 8.43 7.34 -25.20
CA VAL A 172 7.12 6.67 -25.18
C VAL A 172 6.08 7.61 -25.83
N PRO A 173 5.26 7.12 -26.78
CA PRO A 173 4.24 7.95 -27.42
C PRO A 173 3.18 8.42 -26.43
N ARG A 174 2.68 9.63 -26.65
CA ARG A 174 1.56 10.23 -25.91
C ARG A 174 0.33 10.33 -26.78
N VAL A 175 -0.80 9.86 -26.29
CA VAL A 175 -2.09 9.95 -26.97
C VAL A 175 -3.16 10.45 -26.01
N LYS A 176 -3.98 11.39 -26.50
CA LYS A 176 -5.03 12.01 -25.71
C LYS A 176 -6.35 11.27 -25.87
N CYS A 177 -6.85 10.69 -24.79
CA CYS A 177 -8.13 9.97 -24.71
C CYS A 177 -8.46 9.13 -25.97
N PRO A 178 -7.60 8.17 -26.37
CA PRO A 178 -7.88 7.34 -27.54
C PRO A 178 -9.17 6.53 -27.35
N ALA A 179 -9.86 6.20 -28.44
CA ALA A 179 -10.99 5.27 -28.36
C ALA A 179 -10.51 3.89 -27.90
N LEU A 180 -11.38 3.12 -27.21
CA LEU A 180 -11.06 1.77 -26.74
C LEU A 180 -10.55 0.86 -27.88
N GLU A 181 -11.17 0.94 -29.06
CA GLU A 181 -10.77 0.18 -30.24
C GLU A 181 -9.35 0.55 -30.70
N THR A 182 -9.02 1.84 -30.76
CA THR A 182 -7.67 2.32 -31.10
C THR A 182 -6.65 1.86 -30.07
N PHE A 183 -6.97 1.98 -28.77
CA PHE A 183 -6.08 1.49 -27.71
C PHE A 183 -5.82 -0.01 -27.85
N ARG A 184 -6.88 -0.78 -28.11
CA ARG A 184 -6.82 -2.22 -28.30
C ARG A 184 -5.91 -2.60 -29.47
N SER A 185 -6.17 -2.07 -30.66
CA SER A 185 -5.48 -2.47 -31.89
C SER A 185 -4.05 -1.94 -31.98
N GLU A 186 -3.77 -0.76 -31.44
CA GLU A 186 -2.46 -0.10 -31.61
C GLU A 186 -1.49 -0.35 -30.45
N TYR A 187 -1.99 -0.63 -29.24
CA TYR A 187 -1.17 -0.73 -28.03
C TYR A 187 -1.36 -2.03 -27.25
N LEU A 188 -2.59 -2.42 -26.92
CA LEU A 188 -2.85 -3.62 -26.12
C LEU A 188 -2.48 -4.90 -26.88
N GLU A 189 -3.07 -5.15 -28.05
CA GLU A 189 -2.78 -6.37 -28.82
C GLU A 189 -1.32 -6.44 -29.29
N PRO A 190 -0.68 -5.34 -29.74
CA PRO A 190 0.74 -5.34 -30.10
C PRO A 190 1.70 -5.29 -28.89
N GLN A 191 1.19 -5.21 -27.65
CA GLN A 191 1.95 -5.05 -26.42
C GLN A 191 2.95 -3.88 -26.48
N LYS A 192 2.49 -2.67 -26.82
CA LYS A 192 3.31 -1.47 -26.93
C LYS A 192 3.02 -0.48 -25.80
N PRO A 193 4.06 0.02 -25.09
CA PRO A 193 3.88 1.07 -24.10
C PRO A 193 3.31 2.36 -24.71
N VAL A 194 2.44 3.02 -23.96
CA VAL A 194 1.86 4.31 -24.35
C VAL A 194 1.47 5.13 -23.14
N ILE A 195 1.61 6.45 -23.23
CA ILE A 195 1.08 7.38 -22.24
C ILE A 195 -0.29 7.88 -22.69
N LEU A 196 -1.30 7.65 -21.85
CA LEU A 196 -2.67 8.10 -22.03
C LEU A 196 -2.87 9.43 -21.30
N GLU A 197 -3.18 10.48 -22.05
CA GLU A 197 -3.42 11.82 -21.52
C GLU A 197 -4.92 12.10 -21.38
N GLY A 198 -5.30 12.79 -20.30
CA GLY A 198 -6.67 13.27 -20.08
C GLY A 198 -7.64 12.25 -19.47
N ILE A 199 -7.24 10.99 -19.35
CA ILE A 199 -8.12 9.90 -18.91
C ILE A 199 -8.38 9.88 -17.39
N ILE A 200 -7.55 10.54 -16.58
CA ILE A 200 -7.70 10.62 -15.11
C ILE A 200 -7.88 12.06 -14.60
N SER A 201 -7.96 13.03 -15.50
CA SER A 201 -8.07 14.46 -15.14
C SER A 201 -9.32 14.82 -14.33
N HIS A 202 -10.33 13.95 -14.36
CA HIS A 202 -11.60 14.10 -13.67
C HIS A 202 -11.63 13.44 -12.29
N TRP A 203 -10.58 12.71 -11.88
CA TRP A 203 -10.56 12.06 -10.57
C TRP A 203 -10.70 13.09 -9.43
N PRO A 204 -11.39 12.75 -8.32
CA PRO A 204 -11.44 13.60 -7.13
C PRO A 204 -10.06 13.94 -6.60
N ALA A 205 -9.06 13.07 -6.76
CA ALA A 205 -7.65 13.34 -6.45
C ALA A 205 -7.06 14.59 -7.15
N PHE A 206 -7.67 15.09 -8.23
CA PHE A 206 -7.27 16.33 -8.93
C PHE A 206 -8.26 17.48 -8.77
N THR A 207 -9.48 17.22 -8.29
CA THR A 207 -10.59 18.19 -8.33
C THR A 207 -11.09 18.53 -6.93
N GLU A 208 -11.60 17.54 -6.20
CA GLU A 208 -12.24 17.72 -4.89
C GLU A 208 -11.25 17.55 -3.72
N HIS A 209 -10.38 16.55 -3.84
CA HIS A 209 -9.44 16.13 -2.81
C HIS A 209 -8.00 16.07 -3.34
N PRO A 210 -7.36 17.21 -3.70
CA PRO A 210 -5.97 17.22 -4.11
C PRO A 210 -5.06 16.56 -3.07
N TRP A 211 -4.32 15.53 -3.48
CA TRP A 211 -3.44 14.76 -2.60
C TRP A 211 -2.22 15.58 -2.15
N SER A 212 -2.44 16.42 -1.14
CA SER A 212 -1.41 17.13 -0.40
C SER A 212 -0.94 16.33 0.81
N ILE A 213 0.23 16.67 1.37
CA ILE A 213 0.70 16.07 2.62
C ILE A 213 -0.34 16.21 3.73
N ASP A 214 -0.97 17.38 3.86
CA ASP A 214 -1.99 17.61 4.89
C ASP A 214 -3.22 16.72 4.70
N TYR A 215 -3.67 16.55 3.44
CA TYR A 215 -4.77 15.64 3.11
C TYR A 215 -4.43 14.19 3.45
N LEU A 216 -3.26 13.71 3.02
CA LEU A 216 -2.79 12.34 3.31
C LEU A 216 -2.66 12.09 4.81
N ARG A 217 -2.17 13.06 5.60
CA ARG A 217 -2.14 12.96 7.06
C ARG A 217 -3.53 12.91 7.67
N ALA A 218 -4.47 13.71 7.18
CA ALA A 218 -5.84 13.73 7.68
C ALA A 218 -6.59 12.43 7.41
N VAL A 219 -6.40 11.86 6.21
CA VAL A 219 -7.15 10.68 5.74
C VAL A 219 -6.50 9.37 6.17
N ALA A 220 -5.18 9.26 6.01
CA ALA A 220 -4.44 8.00 6.21
C ALA A 220 -3.41 8.07 7.35
N GLY A 221 -3.18 9.23 7.98
CA GLY A 221 -2.04 9.46 8.88
C GLY A 221 -1.89 8.47 10.04
N CYS A 222 -3.00 7.98 10.61
CA CYS A 222 -2.97 6.99 11.70
C CYS A 222 -2.87 5.53 11.23
N ARG A 223 -2.90 5.28 9.92
CA ARG A 223 -2.90 3.93 9.35
C ARG A 223 -1.49 3.39 9.29
N THR A 224 -1.33 2.12 9.67
CA THR A 224 -0.04 1.42 9.63
C THR A 224 0.17 0.81 8.24
N VAL A 225 1.31 1.10 7.62
CA VAL A 225 1.66 0.72 6.25
C VAL A 225 3.06 0.11 6.21
N PRO A 226 3.33 -0.83 5.28
CA PRO A 226 4.68 -1.28 5.00
C PRO A 226 5.48 -0.21 4.28
N VAL A 227 6.72 -0.01 4.72
CA VAL A 227 7.68 0.93 4.15
C VAL A 227 8.99 0.19 3.90
N GLU A 228 9.42 0.20 2.65
CA GLU A 228 10.75 -0.26 2.25
C GLU A 228 11.81 0.77 2.65
N LEU A 229 12.92 0.30 3.22
CA LEU A 229 14.05 1.09 3.66
C LEU A 229 15.30 0.66 2.91
N GLY A 230 16.04 1.63 2.40
CA GLY A 230 17.21 1.41 1.56
C GLY A 230 17.07 2.08 0.19
N SER A 231 18.15 2.11 -0.59
CA SER A 231 18.13 2.70 -1.94
C SER A 231 17.32 1.87 -2.92
N ARG A 232 17.48 0.54 -2.88
CA ARG A 232 16.85 -0.42 -3.79
C ARG A 232 16.54 -1.72 -3.04
N TYR A 233 15.49 -2.44 -3.46
CA TYR A 233 15.17 -3.76 -2.89
C TYR A 233 16.16 -4.87 -3.26
N THR A 234 17.07 -4.60 -4.18
CA THR A 234 18.17 -5.49 -4.56
C THR A 234 19.39 -5.36 -3.64
N ASP A 235 19.43 -4.35 -2.76
CA ASP A 235 20.58 -4.07 -1.90
C ASP A 235 20.53 -4.94 -0.63
N GLU A 236 21.69 -5.39 -0.12
CA GLU A 236 21.77 -6.21 1.10
C GLU A 236 21.25 -5.49 2.36
N GLU A 237 21.32 -4.16 2.38
CA GLU A 237 20.85 -3.32 3.49
C GLU A 237 19.32 -3.08 3.44
N TRP A 238 18.63 -3.57 2.40
CA TRP A 238 17.20 -3.40 2.28
C TRP A 238 16.45 -4.10 3.41
N SER A 239 15.45 -3.41 3.94
CA SER A 239 14.54 -3.97 4.92
C SER A 239 13.15 -3.36 4.79
N GLN A 240 12.15 -4.03 5.34
CA GLN A 240 10.80 -3.50 5.42
C GLN A 240 10.42 -3.23 6.88
N LYS A 241 9.79 -2.09 7.15
CA LYS A 241 9.24 -1.76 8.47
C LYS A 241 7.78 -1.33 8.36
N LEU A 242 7.02 -1.64 9.40
CA LEU A 242 5.66 -1.15 9.57
C LEU A 242 5.69 0.18 10.33
N LEU A 243 5.17 1.22 9.70
CA LEU A 243 5.10 2.57 10.26
C LEU A 243 3.69 3.14 10.05
N THR A 244 3.27 4.08 10.88
CA THR A 244 2.11 4.88 10.51
C THR A 244 2.44 5.80 9.33
N VAL A 245 1.44 6.16 8.52
CA VAL A 245 1.63 7.14 7.44
C VAL A 245 2.18 8.47 7.97
N ASN A 246 1.77 8.91 9.17
CA ASN A 246 2.35 10.09 9.81
C ASN A 246 3.85 9.93 10.11
N GLU A 247 4.25 8.80 10.71
CA GLU A 247 5.68 8.52 10.97
C GLU A 247 6.49 8.43 9.67
N PHE A 248 5.91 7.82 8.63
CA PHE A 248 6.52 7.75 7.32
C PHE A 248 6.77 9.15 6.74
N ILE A 249 5.74 10.00 6.73
CA ILE A 249 5.83 11.38 6.25
C ILE A 249 6.86 12.18 7.06
N ASP A 250 6.80 12.10 8.39
CA ASP A 250 7.67 12.87 9.26
C ASP A 250 9.14 12.46 9.09
N ARG A 251 9.44 11.16 8.94
CA ARG A 251 10.81 10.65 8.85
C ARG A 251 11.39 10.73 7.44
N TYR A 252 10.63 10.36 6.41
CA TYR A 252 11.17 10.12 5.07
C TYR A 252 10.74 11.16 4.03
N ILE A 253 9.74 12.00 4.31
CA ILE A 253 9.28 13.05 3.38
C ILE A 253 9.69 14.44 3.87
N ILE A 254 9.47 14.74 5.15
CA ILE A 254 9.77 16.07 5.71
C ILE A 254 11.21 16.15 6.22
N ASN A 255 11.68 15.14 6.96
CA ASN A 255 13.02 15.13 7.58
C ASN A 255 13.99 14.20 6.83
N THR A 256 14.09 14.35 5.51
CA THR A 256 14.88 13.49 4.60
C THR A 256 16.38 13.36 4.90
N GLY A 257 16.93 14.12 5.86
CA GLY A 257 18.35 14.12 6.19
C GLY A 257 18.81 13.10 7.23
N GLU A 258 17.91 12.51 8.02
CA GLU A 258 18.30 11.69 9.19
C GLU A 258 17.93 10.20 9.06
N GLY A 259 17.04 9.83 8.12
CA GLY A 259 16.43 8.49 8.06
C GLY A 259 16.86 7.58 6.92
N GLY A 260 17.67 8.05 5.97
CA GLY A 260 17.89 7.36 4.70
C GLY A 260 16.67 7.41 3.78
N MET A 261 16.60 6.49 2.81
CA MET A 261 15.50 6.42 1.85
C MET A 261 14.39 5.49 2.35
N GLY A 262 13.16 5.97 2.31
CA GLY A 262 11.97 5.20 2.66
C GLY A 262 10.92 5.29 1.56
N TYR A 263 10.32 4.16 1.19
CA TYR A 263 9.35 4.09 0.11
C TYR A 263 8.15 3.24 0.51
N LEU A 264 6.94 3.83 0.51
CA LEU A 264 5.69 3.07 0.57
C LEU A 264 5.43 2.55 -0.84
N ALA A 265 5.95 1.35 -1.12
CA ALA A 265 5.90 0.72 -2.43
C ALA A 265 4.92 -0.46 -2.42
N GLN A 266 4.27 -0.69 -3.57
CA GLN A 266 3.47 -1.89 -3.84
C GLN A 266 2.49 -2.30 -2.72
N HIS A 267 1.75 -1.32 -2.18
CA HIS A 267 0.80 -1.59 -1.09
C HIS A 267 -0.64 -1.34 -1.56
N GLN A 268 -1.55 -2.26 -1.24
CA GLN A 268 -3.00 -2.14 -1.52
C GLN A 268 -3.67 -1.16 -0.54
N LEU A 269 -3.17 0.09 -0.55
CA LEU A 269 -3.57 1.14 0.38
C LEU A 269 -5.05 1.51 0.25
N PHE A 270 -5.63 1.36 -0.94
CA PHE A 270 -7.01 1.75 -1.23
C PHE A 270 -8.04 0.83 -0.58
N ASP A 271 -7.70 -0.45 -0.40
CA ASP A 271 -8.56 -1.36 0.37
C ASP A 271 -8.44 -1.11 1.87
N GLN A 272 -7.22 -0.76 2.32
CA GLN A 272 -7.00 -0.33 3.69
C GLN A 272 -7.66 1.02 3.97
N VAL A 273 -7.67 1.98 3.06
CA VAL A 273 -8.14 3.36 3.24
C VAL A 273 -9.18 3.70 2.15
N PRO A 274 -10.47 3.34 2.35
CA PRO A 274 -11.53 3.52 1.38
C PRO A 274 -11.74 4.97 0.96
N GLU A 275 -11.47 5.92 1.86
CA GLU A 275 -11.57 7.35 1.54
C GLU A 275 -10.58 7.77 0.43
N LEU A 276 -9.42 7.11 0.30
CA LEU A 276 -8.52 7.32 -0.83
C LEU A 276 -8.97 6.55 -2.09
N LYS A 277 -9.71 5.45 -1.92
CA LYS A 277 -10.28 4.69 -3.04
C LYS A 277 -11.39 5.50 -3.73
N GLU A 278 -12.15 6.27 -2.96
CA GLU A 278 -13.14 7.23 -3.48
C GLU A 278 -12.51 8.35 -4.33
N ASP A 279 -11.20 8.59 -4.20
CA ASP A 279 -10.50 9.64 -4.96
C ASP A 279 -10.03 9.22 -6.35
N ILE A 280 -10.18 7.94 -6.71
CA ILE A 280 -9.67 7.36 -7.94
C ILE A 280 -10.75 6.50 -8.62
N HIS A 281 -10.57 6.25 -9.91
CA HIS A 281 -11.44 5.34 -10.67
C HIS A 281 -10.58 4.36 -11.46
N ILE A 282 -11.08 3.15 -11.68
CA ILE A 282 -10.41 2.19 -12.57
C ILE A 282 -10.48 2.73 -14.00
N PRO A 283 -9.36 2.80 -14.75
CA PRO A 283 -9.39 3.24 -16.14
C PRO A 283 -10.28 2.33 -17.00
N ASP A 284 -11.19 2.91 -17.80
CA ASP A 284 -12.13 2.16 -18.65
C ASP A 284 -11.45 1.12 -19.54
N TYR A 285 -10.20 1.36 -19.96
CA TYR A 285 -9.42 0.45 -20.79
C TYR A 285 -9.18 -0.93 -20.15
N CYS A 286 -9.27 -1.05 -18.82
CA CYS A 286 -9.20 -2.33 -18.12
C CYS A 286 -10.35 -3.28 -18.52
N CYS A 287 -11.49 -2.76 -19.00
CA CYS A 287 -12.61 -3.59 -19.45
C CYS A 287 -12.31 -4.37 -20.75
N LEU A 288 -11.17 -4.12 -21.39
CA LEU A 288 -10.69 -4.86 -22.56
C LEU A 288 -9.99 -6.17 -22.17
N GLY A 289 -9.73 -6.36 -20.87
CA GLY A 289 -9.15 -7.58 -20.31
C GLY A 289 -10.12 -8.75 -20.25
N GLU A 290 -9.58 -9.91 -19.88
CA GLU A 290 -10.34 -11.14 -19.66
C GLU A 290 -10.75 -11.32 -18.19
N GLY A 291 -10.10 -10.60 -17.27
CA GLY A 291 -10.40 -10.66 -15.82
C GLY A 291 -11.62 -9.82 -15.40
N ASP A 292 -12.19 -10.18 -14.25
CA ASP A 292 -13.24 -9.37 -13.62
C ASP A 292 -12.66 -8.10 -12.99
N GLU A 293 -13.47 -7.04 -12.86
CA GLU A 293 -13.03 -5.77 -12.25
C GLU A 293 -12.56 -5.96 -10.79
N ASP A 294 -13.17 -6.90 -10.07
CA ASP A 294 -12.83 -7.24 -8.69
C ASP A 294 -11.45 -7.92 -8.56
N ASP A 295 -10.89 -8.45 -9.66
CA ASP A 295 -9.55 -9.06 -9.68
C ASP A 295 -8.43 -8.02 -9.92
N ILE A 296 -8.80 -6.76 -10.22
CA ILE A 296 -7.82 -5.69 -10.47
C ILE A 296 -7.12 -5.32 -9.16
N THR A 297 -5.82 -5.56 -9.11
CA THR A 297 -5.02 -5.19 -7.94
C THR A 297 -4.58 -3.73 -8.05
N ILE A 298 -5.00 -2.91 -7.08
CA ILE A 298 -4.70 -1.46 -7.05
C ILE A 298 -3.64 -1.18 -5.98
N ASN A 299 -2.44 -0.76 -6.39
CA ASN A 299 -1.35 -0.46 -5.47
C ASN A 299 -0.99 1.03 -5.45
N ALA A 300 -0.63 1.51 -4.26
CA ALA A 300 -0.09 2.84 -4.03
C ALA A 300 1.44 2.82 -4.04
N TRP A 301 2.02 3.89 -4.59
CA TRP A 301 3.46 4.12 -4.65
C TRP A 301 3.76 5.53 -4.17
N PHE A 302 4.14 5.70 -2.91
CA PHE A 302 4.31 6.99 -2.26
C PHE A 302 5.71 7.13 -1.63
N GLY A 303 6.46 8.14 -2.07
CA GLY A 303 7.85 8.33 -1.63
C GLY A 303 8.43 9.71 -1.92
N PRO A 304 9.59 10.03 -1.31
CA PRO A 304 10.33 11.25 -1.62
C PRO A 304 10.94 11.19 -3.03
N GLY A 305 11.55 12.30 -3.45
CA GLY A 305 12.42 12.29 -4.62
C GLY A 305 13.60 11.33 -4.41
N GLY A 306 13.96 10.61 -5.46
CA GLY A 306 15.08 9.67 -5.47
C GLY A 306 14.72 8.22 -5.21
N THR A 307 13.48 7.87 -4.83
CA THR A 307 13.09 6.45 -4.71
C THR A 307 13.24 5.74 -6.04
N VAL A 308 13.85 4.54 -6.02
CA VAL A 308 14.08 3.72 -7.20
C VAL A 308 13.36 2.38 -7.05
N SER A 309 12.62 2.01 -8.09
CA SER A 309 12.24 0.63 -8.36
C SER A 309 13.21 0.09 -9.44
N PRO A 310 14.14 -0.81 -9.07
CA PRO A 310 15.02 -1.52 -10.01
C PRO A 310 14.29 -2.09 -11.23
N LEU A 311 15.05 -2.36 -12.28
CA LEU A 311 14.49 -2.88 -13.53
C LEU A 311 13.91 -4.28 -13.33
N HIS A 312 12.59 -4.43 -13.50
CA HIS A 312 11.88 -5.69 -13.30
C HIS A 312 10.70 -5.84 -14.27
N GLN A 313 10.13 -7.03 -14.34
CA GLN A 313 8.92 -7.33 -15.11
C GLN A 313 7.80 -7.87 -14.22
N ASP A 314 6.56 -7.50 -14.57
CA ASP A 314 5.33 -7.92 -13.89
C ASP A 314 4.53 -8.94 -14.71
N PRO A 315 3.75 -9.83 -14.05
CA PRO A 315 3.01 -10.89 -14.72
C PRO A 315 1.69 -10.44 -15.36
N GLN A 316 1.25 -9.20 -15.15
CA GLN A 316 -0.03 -8.64 -15.57
C GLN A 316 0.14 -7.37 -16.40
N GLN A 317 -0.91 -6.96 -17.10
CA GLN A 317 -0.99 -5.63 -17.69
C GLN A 317 -1.02 -4.59 -16.57
N ASN A 318 -0.40 -3.42 -16.77
CA ASN A 318 -0.35 -2.40 -15.74
C ASN A 318 -0.64 -1.01 -16.30
N PHE A 319 -1.54 -0.28 -15.65
CA PHE A 319 -1.64 1.18 -15.80
C PHE A 319 -1.02 1.85 -14.60
N LEU A 320 0.08 2.59 -14.81
CA LEU A 320 0.69 3.44 -13.80
C LEU A 320 0.19 4.88 -13.97
N ALA A 321 -0.78 5.27 -13.14
CA ALA A 321 -1.32 6.61 -13.06
C ALA A 321 -0.48 7.50 -12.13
N GLN A 322 -0.03 8.66 -12.62
CA GLN A 322 0.75 9.60 -11.83
C GLN A 322 -0.16 10.69 -11.24
N VAL A 323 -0.22 10.79 -9.91
CA VAL A 323 -1.10 11.74 -9.21
C VAL A 323 -0.32 12.94 -8.66
N VAL A 324 0.80 12.69 -7.99
CA VAL A 324 1.66 13.74 -7.40
C VAL A 324 3.08 13.59 -7.91
N GLY A 325 3.73 14.70 -8.27
CA GLY A 325 5.12 14.70 -8.71
C GLY A 325 5.36 13.96 -10.03
N ARG A 326 6.63 13.70 -10.33
CA ARG A 326 7.05 13.14 -11.62
C ARG A 326 7.95 11.92 -11.42
N LYS A 327 7.89 10.98 -12.36
CA LYS A 327 8.74 9.79 -12.39
C LYS A 327 9.44 9.66 -13.72
N TYR A 328 10.73 9.39 -13.69
CA TYR A 328 11.47 8.92 -14.85
C TYR A 328 11.31 7.41 -14.98
N ILE A 329 11.02 6.93 -16.18
CA ILE A 329 10.72 5.53 -16.46
C ILE A 329 11.46 5.10 -17.72
N ARG A 330 12.13 3.94 -17.66
CA ARG A 330 12.72 3.27 -18.83
C ARG A 330 12.11 1.89 -19.01
N LEU A 331 11.75 1.55 -20.24
CA LEU A 331 11.01 0.36 -20.63
C LEU A 331 11.81 -0.45 -21.65
N TYR A 332 11.88 -1.76 -21.45
CA TYR A 332 12.48 -2.69 -22.41
C TYR A 332 11.46 -3.79 -22.73
N ASN A 333 11.32 -4.10 -24.02
CA ASN A 333 10.44 -5.19 -24.44
C ASN A 333 11.00 -6.55 -24.00
N LEU A 334 10.13 -7.56 -23.91
CA LEU A 334 10.46 -8.90 -23.46
C LEU A 334 11.59 -9.55 -24.30
N GLU A 335 11.70 -9.25 -25.59
CA GLU A 335 12.78 -9.80 -26.44
C GLU A 335 14.17 -9.26 -26.05
N GLN A 336 14.24 -8.21 -25.23
CA GLN A 336 15.52 -7.69 -24.73
C GLN A 336 16.05 -8.46 -23.52
N THR A 337 15.28 -9.40 -22.95
CA THR A 337 15.59 -10.08 -21.67
C THR A 337 17.01 -10.63 -21.59
N GLU A 338 17.55 -11.20 -22.67
CA GLU A 338 18.91 -11.76 -22.69
C GLU A 338 19.99 -10.69 -22.46
N ASN A 339 19.73 -9.43 -22.82
CA ASN A 339 20.62 -8.30 -22.62
C ASN A 339 20.45 -7.64 -21.23
N LEU A 340 19.47 -8.06 -20.43
CA LEU A 340 19.11 -7.42 -19.16
C LEU A 340 19.60 -8.20 -17.92
N TYR A 341 20.26 -9.34 -18.11
CA TYR A 341 20.87 -10.14 -17.04
C TYR A 341 19.95 -10.36 -15.82
N PRO A 342 18.79 -11.04 -15.97
CA PRO A 342 17.93 -11.37 -14.84
C PRO A 342 18.67 -12.12 -13.73
N HIS A 343 18.28 -11.95 -12.47
CA HIS A 343 18.89 -12.72 -11.39
C HIS A 343 18.64 -14.23 -11.56
N PRO A 344 19.61 -15.09 -11.23
CA PRO A 344 19.44 -16.55 -11.35
C PRO A 344 18.58 -17.16 -10.24
N SER A 345 18.30 -16.43 -9.16
CA SER A 345 17.50 -16.92 -8.04
C SER A 345 16.00 -16.89 -8.34
N GLU A 346 15.27 -17.93 -7.95
CA GLU A 346 13.81 -18.04 -8.11
C GLU A 346 13.03 -16.82 -7.59
N LEU A 347 13.47 -16.18 -6.49
CA LEU A 347 12.76 -15.03 -5.91
C LEU A 347 12.93 -13.72 -6.68
N LEU A 348 14.01 -13.57 -7.44
CA LEU A 348 14.37 -12.33 -8.15
C LEU A 348 14.51 -12.54 -9.67
N HIS A 349 14.07 -13.68 -10.19
CA HIS A 349 14.22 -14.02 -11.62
C HIS A 349 13.54 -13.02 -12.57
N ASN A 350 12.59 -12.24 -12.06
CA ASN A 350 11.91 -11.16 -12.78
C ASN A 350 12.58 -9.78 -12.59
N THR A 351 13.72 -9.70 -11.91
CA THR A 351 14.49 -8.48 -11.66
C THR A 351 15.86 -8.58 -12.34
N SER A 352 16.31 -7.48 -12.95
CA SER A 352 17.61 -7.35 -13.60
C SER A 352 18.70 -7.07 -12.57
N GLN A 353 19.89 -7.63 -12.79
CA GLN A 353 21.08 -7.31 -12.01
C GLN A 353 21.66 -5.91 -12.33
N VAL A 354 21.20 -5.28 -13.41
CA VAL A 354 21.81 -4.06 -13.96
C VAL A 354 21.23 -2.81 -13.30
N ASP A 355 22.11 -1.92 -12.84
CA ASP A 355 21.75 -0.54 -12.53
C ASP A 355 21.56 0.26 -13.84
N VAL A 356 20.30 0.57 -14.19
CA VAL A 356 19.94 1.19 -15.47
C VAL A 356 20.59 2.55 -15.71
N GLU A 357 20.81 3.33 -14.65
CA GLU A 357 21.36 4.69 -14.76
C GLU A 357 22.89 4.72 -14.61
N ASN A 358 23.49 3.65 -14.10
CA ASN A 358 24.94 3.50 -13.96
C ASN A 358 25.36 2.03 -14.19
N PRO A 359 25.22 1.50 -15.41
CA PRO A 359 25.46 0.09 -15.68
C PRO A 359 26.95 -0.25 -15.61
N ASP A 360 27.29 -1.35 -14.92
CA ASP A 360 28.62 -1.95 -14.99
C ASP A 360 28.76 -2.72 -16.32
N LEU A 361 29.38 -2.08 -17.32
CA LEU A 361 29.55 -2.65 -18.65
C LEU A 361 30.72 -3.65 -18.75
N GLU A 362 31.56 -3.74 -17.72
CA GLU A 362 32.54 -4.83 -17.63
C GLU A 362 31.84 -6.14 -17.24
N GLN A 363 30.88 -6.06 -16.31
CA GLN A 363 30.09 -7.20 -15.87
C GLN A 363 28.91 -7.52 -16.81
N PHE A 364 28.25 -6.50 -17.36
CA PHE A 364 27.02 -6.61 -18.16
C PHE A 364 27.17 -5.98 -19.56
N PRO A 365 28.12 -6.47 -20.39
CA PRO A 365 28.50 -5.82 -21.64
C PRO A 365 27.39 -5.78 -22.70
N ASP A 366 26.40 -6.68 -22.65
CA ASP A 366 25.31 -6.72 -23.64
C ASP A 366 24.19 -5.73 -23.33
N PHE A 367 24.18 -5.11 -22.14
CA PHE A 367 23.14 -4.15 -21.76
C PHE A 367 23.05 -2.95 -22.71
N VAL A 368 24.18 -2.50 -23.27
CA VAL A 368 24.21 -1.41 -24.27
C VAL A 368 23.56 -1.78 -25.60
N LYS A 369 23.33 -3.07 -25.87
CA LYS A 369 22.64 -3.55 -27.07
C LYS A 369 21.12 -3.53 -26.90
N ALA A 370 20.64 -3.45 -25.65
CA ALA A 370 19.22 -3.49 -25.35
C ALA A 370 18.54 -2.21 -25.83
N SER A 371 17.59 -2.36 -26.76
CA SER A 371 16.72 -1.25 -27.19
C SER A 371 15.69 -0.92 -26.11
N TYR A 372 15.40 0.35 -25.91
CA TYR A 372 14.47 0.81 -24.87
C TYR A 372 13.59 1.96 -25.36
N GLN A 373 12.53 2.19 -24.61
CA GLN A 373 11.79 3.45 -24.60
C GLN A 373 11.90 4.12 -23.24
N GLU A 374 11.78 5.44 -23.18
CA GLU A 374 11.82 6.17 -21.90
C GLU A 374 10.88 7.38 -21.89
N CYS A 375 10.51 7.80 -20.68
CA CYS A 375 9.67 8.96 -20.47
C CYS A 375 9.87 9.57 -19.08
N VAL A 376 9.44 10.83 -18.94
CA VAL A 376 9.10 11.41 -17.66
C VAL A 376 7.57 11.49 -17.58
N LEU A 377 6.99 10.72 -16.68
CA LEU A 377 5.54 10.65 -16.44
C LEU A 377 5.11 11.80 -15.53
N GLN A 378 4.14 12.59 -15.98
CA GLN A 378 3.65 13.81 -15.34
C GLN A 378 2.34 13.58 -14.57
N PRO A 379 2.01 14.42 -13.56
CA PRO A 379 0.69 14.37 -12.93
C PRO A 379 -0.45 14.46 -13.96
N GLY A 380 -1.40 13.52 -13.87
CA GLY A 380 -2.54 13.42 -14.78
C GLY A 380 -2.30 12.53 -16.02
N GLU A 381 -1.08 12.04 -16.21
CA GLU A 381 -0.74 11.05 -17.23
C GLU A 381 -0.86 9.62 -16.67
N VAL A 382 -1.20 8.67 -17.54
CA VAL A 382 -1.22 7.24 -17.22
C VAL A 382 -0.32 6.49 -18.21
N LEU A 383 0.67 5.77 -17.72
CA LEU A 383 1.51 4.90 -18.54
C LEU A 383 0.90 3.50 -18.59
N PHE A 384 0.61 3.02 -19.81
CA PHE A 384 0.39 1.59 -20.06
C PHE A 384 1.73 0.88 -20.13
N ILE A 385 1.94 -0.07 -19.22
CA ILE A 385 3.07 -0.99 -19.17
C ILE A 385 2.52 -2.36 -19.57
N PRO A 386 2.85 -2.87 -20.77
CA PRO A 386 2.35 -4.16 -21.20
C PRO A 386 2.88 -5.29 -20.30
N LYS A 387 2.12 -6.39 -20.23
CA LYS A 387 2.52 -7.58 -19.48
C LYS A 387 3.94 -8.01 -19.84
N GLN A 388 4.73 -8.37 -18.82
CA GLN A 388 6.13 -8.78 -18.93
C GLN A 388 7.09 -7.72 -19.54
N HIS A 389 6.66 -6.48 -19.73
CA HIS A 389 7.62 -5.42 -20.06
C HIS A 389 8.50 -5.11 -18.86
N TRP A 390 9.81 -5.09 -19.13
CA TRP A 390 10.79 -4.66 -18.16
C TRP A 390 10.69 -3.16 -17.96
N HIS A 391 10.57 -2.71 -16.72
CA HIS A 391 10.46 -1.30 -16.40
C HIS A 391 11.30 -0.92 -15.18
N TYR A 392 12.01 0.19 -15.32
CA TYR A 392 12.76 0.87 -14.27
C TYR A 392 12.06 2.18 -13.95
N VAL A 393 11.98 2.54 -12.67
CA VAL A 393 11.28 3.75 -12.23
C VAL A 393 12.10 4.51 -11.19
N ARG A 394 12.28 5.81 -11.38
CA ARG A 394 12.85 6.73 -10.38
C ARG A 394 11.96 7.94 -10.15
N SER A 395 11.61 8.21 -8.90
CA SER A 395 10.88 9.43 -8.53
C SER A 395 11.79 10.65 -8.65
N LEU A 396 11.38 11.65 -9.43
CA LEU A 396 12.17 12.86 -9.64
C LEU A 396 12.05 13.85 -8.48
N GLU A 397 10.92 13.80 -7.79
CA GLU A 397 10.54 14.62 -6.65
C GLU A 397 9.59 13.83 -5.74
N LEU A 398 9.02 14.46 -4.71
CA LEU A 398 7.92 13.87 -3.94
C LEU A 398 6.86 13.31 -4.90
N SER A 399 6.63 12.01 -4.85
CA SER A 399 5.80 11.31 -5.84
C SER A 399 4.74 10.45 -5.19
N PHE A 400 3.54 10.45 -5.78
CA PHE A 400 2.47 9.50 -5.50
C PHE A 400 1.89 8.98 -6.82
N SER A 401 2.00 7.67 -7.05
CA SER A 401 1.41 6.98 -8.21
C SER A 401 0.43 5.90 -7.76
N VAL A 402 -0.50 5.55 -8.64
CA VAL A 402 -1.46 4.45 -8.48
C VAL A 402 -1.25 3.48 -9.63
N SER A 403 -1.02 2.20 -9.34
CA SER A 403 -0.94 1.16 -10.37
C SER A 403 -2.18 0.29 -10.36
N PHE A 404 -2.69 -0.07 -11.54
CA PHE A 404 -3.80 -1.00 -11.72
C PHE A 404 -3.26 -2.22 -12.47
N TRP A 405 -3.18 -3.36 -11.80
CA TRP A 405 -2.75 -4.63 -12.39
C TRP A 405 -3.97 -5.42 -12.83
N TRP A 406 -4.06 -5.71 -14.13
CA TRP A 406 -5.21 -6.36 -14.76
C TRP A 406 -4.76 -7.38 -15.81
N SER A 407 -5.67 -8.25 -16.26
CA SER A 407 -5.35 -9.38 -17.15
C SER A 407 -6.17 -9.36 -18.42
#